data_AF-A0A1Q8IP57-F1
#
_entry.id   AF-A0A1Q8IP57-F1
#
_cell.length_a   1.000
_cell.length_b   1.000
_cell.length_c   1.000
_cell.angle_alpha   90.00
_cell.angle_beta   90.00
_cell.angle_gamma   90.00
#
_symmetry.space_group_name_H-M   'P 1'
#
loop_
_entity.id
_entity.type
_entity.pdbx_description
1 polymer ?
#
loop_
_entity_poly.entity_id
_entity_poly.type
_entity_poly.pdbx_seq_one_letter_code
_entity_poly.pdbx_strand_id
1 'polypeptide(L)'
;MVKAALKVIGRPIWKRMQFRINAAIDKRVENDRAEVVQLRQLASDLKKEIDSLQIEKNQIVLHADLDQRIAEMVRNVDLDKRIADMIGQRIFVPPHAPADTGIPFMRNSTCSVSDLMHPKYEEICRRIKFPPHFHRKLWEWVFVIHHLEQQGMLTAGKRGLCFGVGQERLPALFASYGCDIIATDAPPEIGVANGWAETGQHSNALEELRCGEIIDDAEFDRRVSHQFCDMTAIRDDLTGFDFTWSSCCFEHLGDLEAGIQFVINSVEKTLKPGGVAVHTTEYNLLSNDETLTSGPTVIYRKRDIEDLASRLRARGHDVQPIIIAPNDYPLDFHVDAPPYIGNPHLKLRLAEHTATSIGLVIRRSMN
;
A
#
# COMPACT_ATOMS: atom_id res chain seq x y z
N MET A 1 69.11 -89.86 39.87
CA MET A 1 69.92 -88.62 39.81
C MET A 1 69.42 -87.56 38.81
N VAL A 2 68.78 -87.93 37.68
CA VAL A 2 68.36 -86.99 36.62
C VAL A 2 67.26 -85.99 37.04
N LYS A 3 66.31 -86.38 37.91
CA LYS A 3 65.24 -85.49 38.43
C LYS A 3 65.77 -84.35 39.33
N ALA A 4 66.91 -84.55 40.00
CA ALA A 4 67.52 -83.53 40.85
C ALA A 4 68.30 -82.51 40.00
N ALA A 5 69.03 -82.96 38.98
CA ALA A 5 69.78 -82.10 38.07
C ALA A 5 68.88 -81.17 37.23
N LEU A 6 67.73 -81.66 36.75
CA LEU A 6 66.76 -80.85 36.01
C LEU A 6 66.06 -79.79 36.90
N LYS A 7 65.88 -80.08 38.21
CA LYS A 7 65.32 -79.12 39.18
C LYS A 7 66.32 -78.01 39.53
N VAL A 8 67.62 -78.30 39.49
CA VAL A 8 68.72 -77.35 39.77
C VAL A 8 68.97 -76.42 38.58
N ILE A 9 68.83 -76.89 37.34
CA ILE A 9 69.09 -76.10 36.12
C ILE A 9 67.82 -75.38 35.60
N GLY A 10 66.63 -75.99 35.72
CA GLY A 10 65.38 -75.41 35.23
C GLY A 10 64.82 -74.27 36.09
N ARG A 11 65.01 -74.32 37.42
CA ARG A 11 64.55 -73.25 38.34
C ARG A 11 65.22 -71.89 38.08
N PRO A 12 66.54 -71.78 37.88
CA PRO A 12 67.21 -70.52 37.55
C PRO A 12 66.74 -69.93 36.22
N ILE A 13 66.55 -70.76 35.19
CA ILE A 13 66.13 -70.32 33.85
C ILE A 13 64.68 -69.85 33.88
N TRP A 14 63.77 -70.61 34.49
CA TRP A 14 62.38 -70.20 34.66
C TRP A 14 62.25 -68.93 35.50
N LYS A 15 63.01 -68.79 36.59
CA LYS A 15 63.04 -67.55 37.37
C LYS A 15 63.54 -66.35 36.56
N ARG A 16 64.56 -66.52 35.70
CA ARG A 16 65.04 -65.46 34.81
C ARG A 16 64.03 -65.08 33.73
N MET A 17 63.35 -66.07 33.15
CA MET A 17 62.32 -65.83 32.13
C MET A 17 61.07 -65.17 32.74
N GLN A 18 60.62 -65.65 33.89
CA GLN A 18 59.50 -65.07 34.65
C GLN A 18 59.82 -63.64 35.11
N PHE A 19 61.05 -63.35 35.52
CA PHE A 19 61.50 -61.99 35.83
C PHE A 19 61.43 -61.08 34.59
N ARG A 20 61.85 -61.55 33.41
CA ARG A 20 61.77 -60.75 32.17
C ARG A 20 60.34 -60.52 31.69
N ILE A 21 59.46 -61.52 31.83
CA ILE A 21 58.03 -61.38 31.49
C ILE A 21 57.34 -60.40 32.43
N ASN A 22 57.55 -60.54 33.75
CA ASN A 22 56.99 -59.63 34.73
C ASN A 22 57.51 -58.19 34.49
N ALA A 23 58.81 -58.01 34.26
CA ALA A 23 59.37 -56.69 33.94
C ALA A 23 58.80 -56.07 32.65
N ALA A 24 58.47 -56.88 31.64
CA ALA A 24 57.83 -56.42 30.41
C ALA A 24 56.36 -56.03 30.62
N ILE A 25 55.62 -56.79 31.46
CA ILE A 25 54.26 -56.48 31.86
C ILE A 25 54.23 -55.20 32.69
N ASP A 26 55.12 -55.08 33.68
CA ASP A 26 55.23 -53.90 34.55
C ASP A 26 55.53 -52.64 33.72
N LYS A 27 56.46 -52.74 32.75
CA LYS A 27 56.75 -51.63 31.83
C LYS A 27 55.54 -51.23 30.98
N ARG A 28 54.73 -52.20 30.54
CA ARG A 28 53.53 -51.90 29.75
C ARG A 28 52.43 -51.29 30.61
N VAL A 29 52.23 -51.80 31.83
CA VAL A 29 51.31 -51.21 32.81
C VAL A 29 51.71 -49.78 33.15
N GLU A 30 53.01 -49.50 33.28
CA GLU A 30 53.51 -48.14 33.54
C GLU A 30 53.25 -47.20 32.35
N ASN A 31 53.46 -47.67 31.12
CA ASN A 31 53.15 -46.91 29.91
C ASN A 31 51.64 -46.66 29.78
N ASP A 32 50.80 -47.68 29.98
CA ASP A 32 49.34 -47.56 29.92
C ASP A 32 48.83 -46.62 31.03
N ARG A 33 49.46 -46.63 32.22
CA ARG A 33 49.17 -45.66 33.29
C ARG A 33 49.52 -44.24 32.87
N ALA A 34 50.68 -44.02 32.26
CA ALA A 34 51.09 -42.71 31.77
C ALA A 34 50.14 -42.20 30.68
N GLU A 35 49.71 -43.07 29.77
CA GLU A 35 48.74 -42.75 28.72
C GLU A 35 47.35 -42.42 29.32
N VAL A 36 46.88 -43.19 30.30
CA VAL A 36 45.62 -42.89 31.01
C VAL A 36 45.69 -41.55 31.75
N VAL A 37 46.83 -41.19 32.34
CA VAL A 37 47.02 -39.88 32.97
C VAL A 37 46.97 -38.76 31.93
N GLN A 38 47.63 -38.92 30.78
CA GLN A 38 47.58 -37.96 29.68
C GLN A 38 46.16 -37.79 29.12
N LEU A 39 45.44 -38.89 28.89
CA LEU A 39 44.07 -38.87 28.40
C LEU A 39 43.11 -38.21 29.41
N ARG A 40 43.31 -38.44 30.72
CA ARG A 40 42.54 -37.75 31.77
C ARG A 40 42.80 -36.25 31.79
N GLN A 41 44.06 -35.84 31.59
CA GLN A 41 44.43 -34.44 31.51
C GLN A 41 43.77 -33.79 30.28
N LEU A 42 43.89 -34.40 29.10
CA LEU A 42 43.27 -33.92 27.87
C LEU A 42 41.74 -33.81 27.99
N ALA A 43 41.09 -34.81 28.61
CA ALA A 43 39.66 -34.77 28.85
C ALA A 43 39.26 -33.64 29.82
N SER A 44 40.09 -33.34 30.81
CA SER A 44 39.87 -32.21 31.72
C SER A 44 39.99 -30.87 30.99
N ASP A 45 40.97 -30.73 30.10
CA ASP A 45 41.20 -29.49 29.37
C ASP A 45 40.12 -29.25 28.31
N LEU A 46 39.71 -30.29 27.56
CA LEU A 46 38.55 -30.23 26.66
C LEU A 46 37.26 -29.85 27.38
N LYS A 47 37.06 -30.34 28.61
CA LYS A 47 35.88 -29.97 29.40
C LYS A 47 35.87 -28.49 29.75
N LYS A 48 37.02 -27.93 30.15
CA LYS A 48 37.14 -26.48 30.42
C LYS A 48 36.86 -25.66 29.16
N GLU A 49 37.31 -26.12 28.00
CA GLU A 49 37.06 -25.45 26.73
C GLU A 49 35.58 -25.47 26.35
N ILE A 50 34.90 -26.62 26.50
CA ILE A 50 33.44 -26.73 26.32
C ILE A 50 32.69 -25.80 27.28
N ASP A 51 33.07 -25.77 28.56
CA ASP A 51 32.45 -24.90 29.55
C ASP A 51 32.62 -23.41 29.17
N SER A 52 33.80 -23.03 28.66
CA SER A 52 34.04 -21.66 28.16
C SER A 52 33.21 -21.30 26.93
N LEU A 53 33.10 -22.21 25.96
CA LEU A 53 32.27 -22.02 24.76
C LEU A 53 30.78 -21.97 25.10
N GLN A 54 30.33 -22.71 26.12
CA GLN A 54 28.96 -22.63 26.62
C GLN A 54 28.66 -21.26 27.26
N ILE A 55 29.61 -20.68 28.00
CA ILE A 55 29.48 -19.33 28.56
C ILE A 55 29.38 -18.28 27.44
N GLU A 56 30.26 -18.35 26.44
CA GLU A 56 30.26 -17.44 25.29
C GLU A 56 28.96 -17.56 24.48
N LYS A 57 28.50 -18.79 24.21
CA LYS A 57 27.20 -19.05 23.57
C LYS A 57 26.06 -18.44 24.37
N ASN A 58 26.03 -18.60 25.69
CA ASN A 58 24.98 -18.05 26.54
C ASN A 58 24.98 -16.51 26.53
N GLN A 59 26.15 -15.87 26.48
CA GLN A 59 26.26 -14.42 26.33
C GLN A 59 25.72 -13.95 24.98
N ILE A 60 26.07 -14.62 23.88
CA ILE A 60 25.55 -14.31 22.54
C ILE A 60 24.03 -14.46 22.48
N VAL A 61 23.47 -15.51 23.07
CA VAL A 61 22.02 -15.72 23.14
C VAL A 61 21.33 -14.62 23.95
N LEU A 62 21.92 -14.19 25.07
CA LEU A 62 21.38 -13.09 25.89
C LEU A 62 21.37 -11.75 25.13
N HIS A 63 22.42 -11.49 24.35
CA HIS A 63 22.49 -10.30 23.49
C HIS A 63 21.48 -10.35 22.36
N ALA A 64 21.32 -11.49 21.69
CA ALA A 64 20.30 -11.67 20.66
C ALA A 64 18.87 -11.50 21.21
N ASP A 65 18.58 -11.97 22.42
CA ASP A 65 17.30 -11.75 23.11
C ASP A 65 17.10 -10.27 23.47
N LEU A 66 18.15 -9.57 23.91
CA LEU A 66 18.08 -8.13 24.20
C LEU A 66 17.86 -7.32 22.93
N ASP A 67 18.55 -7.62 21.83
CA ASP A 67 18.38 -6.96 20.54
C ASP A 67 16.98 -7.23 19.97
N GLN A 68 16.47 -8.46 20.13
CA GLN A 68 15.09 -8.79 19.75
C GLN A 68 14.08 -8.02 20.59
N ARG A 69 14.28 -7.90 21.90
CA ARG A 69 13.39 -7.15 22.81
C ARG A 69 13.46 -5.64 22.60
N ILE A 70 14.64 -5.09 22.27
CA ILE A 70 14.80 -3.71 21.84
C ILE A 70 14.10 -3.49 20.49
N ALA A 71 14.27 -4.39 19.53
CA ALA A 71 13.57 -4.33 18.26
C ALA A 71 12.06 -4.46 18.43
N GLU A 72 11.57 -5.30 19.34
CA GLU A 72 10.15 -5.39 19.72
C GLU A 72 9.68 -4.11 20.43
N MET A 73 10.45 -3.53 21.35
CA MET A 73 10.13 -2.24 21.97
C MET A 73 10.11 -1.08 20.97
N VAL A 74 11.05 -1.03 20.04
CA VAL A 74 11.10 -0.05 18.95
C VAL A 74 9.95 -0.26 17.98
N ARG A 75 9.59 -1.52 17.67
CA ARG A 75 8.37 -1.85 16.91
C ARG A 75 7.08 -1.48 17.66
N ASN A 76 7.06 -1.62 18.99
CA ASN A 76 5.92 -1.30 19.84
C ASN A 76 5.77 0.20 20.11
N VAL A 77 6.82 0.99 19.90
CA VAL A 77 6.74 2.45 19.85
C VAL A 77 6.69 2.84 18.38
N ASP A 78 5.48 2.86 17.84
CA ASP A 78 5.22 3.50 16.54
C ASP A 78 5.44 5.03 16.71
N LEU A 79 6.71 5.42 16.65
CA LEU A 79 7.18 6.78 16.87
C LEU A 79 6.55 7.70 15.83
N ASP A 80 6.42 7.23 14.59
CA ASP A 80 5.78 7.94 13.49
C ASP A 80 4.31 8.22 13.81
N LYS A 81 3.56 7.21 14.26
CA LYS A 81 2.17 7.43 14.72
C LYS A 81 2.08 8.38 15.90
N ARG A 82 2.98 8.29 16.88
CA ARG A 82 3.00 9.23 18.02
C ARG A 82 3.30 10.67 17.59
N ILE A 83 4.25 10.85 16.67
CA ILE A 83 4.57 12.15 16.10
C ILE A 83 3.35 12.69 15.32
N ALA A 84 2.73 11.83 14.50
CA ALA A 84 1.53 12.18 13.75
C ALA A 84 0.38 12.61 14.68
N ASP A 85 0.10 11.86 15.74
CA ASP A 85 -0.91 12.20 16.75
C ASP A 85 -0.61 13.56 17.41
N MET A 86 0.65 13.82 17.76
CA MET A 86 1.08 15.10 18.35
C MET A 86 0.94 16.28 17.39
N ILE A 87 1.20 16.08 16.09
CA ILE A 87 1.00 17.10 15.06
C ILE A 87 -0.51 17.36 14.89
N GLY A 88 -1.31 16.29 14.78
CA GLY A 88 -2.77 16.38 14.61
C GLY A 88 -3.45 17.16 15.75
N GLN A 89 -3.01 16.96 17.01
CA GLN A 89 -3.53 17.70 18.17
C GLN A 89 -3.29 19.22 18.11
N ARG A 90 -2.35 19.70 17.28
CA ARG A 90 -2.04 21.14 17.13
C ARG A 90 -2.82 21.80 16.01
N ILE A 91 -3.50 21.02 15.18
CA ILE A 91 -4.25 21.51 14.03
C ILE A 91 -5.73 21.49 14.40
N PHE A 92 -6.34 22.66 14.45
CA PHE A 92 -7.78 22.76 14.65
C PHE A 92 -8.51 22.44 13.34
N VAL A 93 -9.20 21.31 13.32
CA VAL A 93 -10.12 20.93 12.24
C VAL A 93 -11.55 21.21 12.70
N PRO A 94 -12.32 22.07 12.00
CA PRO A 94 -13.69 22.36 12.41
C PRO A 94 -14.56 21.09 12.27
N PRO A 95 -15.43 20.79 13.25
CA PRO A 95 -16.23 19.56 13.25
C PRO A 95 -17.38 19.60 12.24
N HIS A 96 -17.84 20.80 11.86
CA HIS A 96 -19.00 20.98 10.98
C HIS A 96 -18.79 22.15 10.02
N ALA A 97 -19.43 22.04 8.86
CA ALA A 97 -19.60 23.07 7.86
C ALA A 97 -20.45 24.25 8.39
N PRO A 98 -20.09 25.51 8.11
CA PRO A 98 -21.02 26.64 8.24
C PRO A 98 -22.20 26.46 7.27
N ALA A 99 -23.39 26.90 7.68
CA ALA A 99 -24.64 26.67 6.94
C ALA A 99 -24.83 27.57 5.70
N ASP A 100 -23.79 28.22 5.18
CA ASP A 100 -23.92 29.12 4.04
C ASP A 100 -24.09 28.34 2.73
N THR A 101 -25.30 28.35 2.19
CA THR A 101 -25.68 27.71 0.93
C THR A 101 -25.64 28.67 -0.27
N GLY A 102 -25.20 29.92 -0.06
CA GLY A 102 -25.10 30.93 -1.12
C GLY A 102 -23.89 30.74 -2.04
N ILE A 103 -22.93 29.90 -1.66
CA ILE A 103 -21.70 29.65 -2.41
C ILE A 103 -21.89 28.44 -3.33
N PRO A 104 -21.52 28.50 -4.62
CA PRO A 104 -21.54 27.35 -5.50
C PRO A 104 -20.68 26.19 -4.97
N PHE A 105 -21.25 25.00 -4.88
CA PHE A 105 -20.56 23.79 -4.44
C PHE A 105 -19.70 23.18 -5.56
N MET A 106 -18.46 22.78 -5.27
CA MET A 106 -17.56 22.07 -6.21
C MET A 106 -17.37 22.77 -7.55
N ARG A 107 -17.38 24.11 -7.52
CA ARG A 107 -17.10 24.95 -8.70
C ARG A 107 -15.65 24.85 -9.17
N ASN A 108 -14.75 24.61 -8.22
CA ASN A 108 -13.32 24.52 -8.51
C ASN A 108 -12.96 23.09 -8.90
N SER A 109 -12.01 22.96 -9.81
CA SER A 109 -11.45 21.68 -10.24
C SER A 109 -10.50 21.08 -9.20
N THR A 110 -9.94 21.85 -8.26
CA THR A 110 -9.03 21.32 -7.23
C THR A 110 -9.68 21.22 -5.86
N CYS A 111 -9.27 20.23 -5.08
CA CYS A 111 -9.69 20.08 -3.68
C CYS A 111 -9.42 21.34 -2.86
N SER A 112 -10.44 21.80 -2.15
CA SER A 112 -10.43 23.06 -1.40
C SER A 112 -11.23 22.94 -0.12
N VAL A 113 -10.79 23.62 0.95
CA VAL A 113 -11.53 23.64 2.22
C VAL A 113 -12.95 24.14 2.03
N SER A 114 -13.18 25.09 1.11
CA SER A 114 -14.50 25.63 0.79
C SER A 114 -15.50 24.54 0.40
N ASP A 115 -15.08 23.53 -0.36
CA ASP A 115 -15.97 22.43 -0.75
C ASP A 115 -16.29 21.54 0.44
N LEU A 116 -15.28 21.19 1.25
CA LEU A 116 -15.46 20.29 2.41
C LEU A 116 -16.27 20.95 3.54
N MET A 117 -16.29 22.28 3.56
CA MET A 117 -17.10 23.11 4.46
C MET A 117 -18.48 23.44 3.91
N HIS A 118 -18.84 22.97 2.72
CA HIS A 118 -20.16 23.23 2.16
C HIS A 118 -21.19 22.19 2.66
N PRO A 119 -22.44 22.58 3.01
CA PRO A 119 -23.45 21.64 3.53
C PRO A 119 -23.75 20.44 2.61
N LYS A 120 -23.61 20.62 1.29
CA LYS A 120 -23.77 19.54 0.29
C LYS A 120 -22.70 18.45 0.42
N TYR A 121 -21.50 18.78 0.90
CA TYR A 121 -20.46 17.78 1.17
C TYR A 121 -20.91 16.80 2.24
N GLU A 122 -21.43 17.31 3.36
CA GLU A 122 -21.97 16.48 4.44
C GLU A 122 -23.19 15.67 3.97
N GLU A 123 -24.07 16.26 3.15
CA GLU A 123 -25.20 15.54 2.55
C GLU A 123 -24.73 14.34 1.70
N ILE A 124 -23.73 14.53 0.84
CA ILE A 124 -23.20 13.46 -0.01
C ILE A 124 -22.46 12.41 0.84
N CYS A 125 -21.67 12.83 1.83
CA CYS A 125 -21.03 11.93 2.80
C CYS A 125 -22.04 11.00 3.49
N ARG A 126 -23.21 11.55 3.92
CA ARG A 126 -24.31 10.74 4.47
C ARG A 126 -24.90 9.74 3.47
N ARG A 127 -24.98 10.10 2.18
CA ARG A 127 -25.47 9.20 1.12
C ARG A 127 -24.53 8.01 0.90
N ILE A 128 -23.21 8.22 0.92
CA ILE A 128 -22.20 7.15 0.83
C ILE A 128 -21.88 6.47 2.17
N LYS A 129 -22.60 6.80 3.25
CA LYS A 129 -22.41 6.22 4.58
C LYS A 129 -20.97 6.35 5.09
N PHE A 130 -20.35 7.50 4.82
CA PHE A 130 -18.98 7.78 5.23
C PHE A 130 -18.95 9.11 6.01
N PRO A 131 -18.27 9.18 7.17
CA PRO A 131 -18.21 10.40 7.96
C PRO A 131 -17.45 11.53 7.20
N PRO A 132 -17.92 12.79 7.26
CA PRO A 132 -17.21 13.90 6.66
C PRO A 132 -15.81 14.08 7.29
N HIS A 133 -14.77 14.02 6.48
CA HIS A 133 -13.37 14.27 6.88
C HIS A 133 -12.72 15.29 5.96
N PHE A 134 -11.69 15.97 6.45
CA PHE A 134 -10.88 16.92 5.68
C PHE A 134 -9.83 16.20 4.84
N HIS A 135 -10.27 15.34 3.92
CA HIS A 135 -9.40 14.42 3.19
C HIS A 135 -9.65 14.50 1.69
N ARG A 136 -8.58 14.66 0.91
CA ARG A 136 -8.66 14.79 -0.56
C ARG A 136 -9.34 13.60 -1.25
N LYS A 137 -9.09 12.37 -0.77
CA LYS A 137 -9.76 11.15 -1.31
C LYS A 137 -11.28 11.17 -1.15
N LEU A 138 -11.78 11.65 -0.03
CA LEU A 138 -13.22 11.80 0.17
C LEU A 138 -13.78 12.93 -0.71
N TRP A 139 -13.02 14.02 -0.88
CA TRP A 139 -13.36 15.06 -1.86
C TRP A 139 -13.45 14.51 -3.28
N GLU A 140 -12.53 13.63 -3.72
CA GLU A 140 -12.57 13.02 -5.06
C GLU A 140 -13.86 12.22 -5.30
N TRP A 141 -14.27 11.42 -4.31
CA TRP A 141 -15.54 10.69 -4.34
C TRP A 141 -16.74 11.64 -4.45
N VAL A 142 -16.77 12.68 -3.63
CA VAL A 142 -17.85 13.66 -3.65
C VAL A 142 -17.85 14.46 -4.96
N PHE A 143 -16.68 14.75 -5.55
CA PHE A 143 -16.52 15.42 -6.84
C PHE A 143 -17.14 14.59 -7.97
N VAL A 144 -16.84 13.29 -8.01
CA VAL A 144 -17.43 12.37 -8.99
C VAL A 144 -18.95 12.31 -8.83
N ILE A 145 -19.46 12.11 -7.61
CA ILE A 145 -20.90 12.01 -7.34
C ILE A 145 -21.60 13.31 -7.75
N HIS A 146 -21.08 14.46 -7.32
CA HIS A 146 -21.68 15.76 -7.60
C HIS A 146 -21.77 16.02 -9.10
N HIS A 147 -20.66 15.86 -9.83
CA HIS A 147 -20.65 16.19 -11.24
C HIS A 147 -21.45 15.19 -12.08
N LEU A 148 -21.42 13.89 -11.78
CA LEU A 148 -22.29 12.93 -12.48
C LEU A 148 -23.79 13.21 -12.23
N GLU A 149 -24.16 13.59 -11.00
CA GLU A 149 -25.53 13.99 -10.65
C GLU A 149 -25.96 15.25 -11.40
N GLN A 150 -25.13 16.30 -11.43
CA GLN A 150 -25.40 17.54 -12.17
C GLN A 150 -25.55 17.31 -13.68
N GLN A 151 -24.90 16.27 -14.21
CA GLN A 151 -24.99 15.88 -15.62
C GLN A 151 -26.17 14.94 -15.90
N GLY A 152 -26.96 14.55 -14.88
CA GLY A 152 -28.11 13.65 -15.03
C GLY A 152 -27.72 12.19 -15.33
N MET A 153 -26.53 11.77 -14.93
CA MET A 153 -26.01 10.42 -15.19
C MET A 153 -26.43 9.40 -14.13
N LEU A 154 -26.70 9.86 -12.91
CA LEU A 154 -27.06 9.02 -11.77
C LEU A 154 -28.58 8.77 -11.70
N THR A 155 -29.13 8.14 -12.74
CA THR A 155 -30.56 7.84 -12.87
C THR A 155 -30.78 6.39 -13.29
N ALA A 156 -31.93 5.81 -12.92
CA ALA A 156 -32.26 4.42 -13.22
C ALA A 156 -32.08 4.06 -14.71
N GLY A 157 -31.46 2.90 -14.97
CA GLY A 157 -31.19 2.37 -16.32
C GLY A 157 -29.95 2.93 -17.01
N LYS A 158 -29.20 3.86 -16.38
CA LYS A 158 -27.92 4.35 -16.90
C LYS A 158 -26.80 3.35 -16.65
N ARG A 159 -25.88 3.23 -17.61
CA ARG A 159 -24.72 2.33 -17.50
C ARG A 159 -23.46 3.11 -17.12
N GLY A 160 -22.80 2.70 -16.04
CA GLY A 160 -21.57 3.30 -15.53
C GLY A 160 -20.36 2.35 -15.64
N LEU A 161 -19.18 2.90 -15.92
CA LEU A 161 -17.90 2.19 -15.91
C LEU A 161 -16.90 2.86 -14.94
N CYS A 162 -16.44 2.13 -13.94
CA CYS A 162 -15.39 2.58 -13.02
C CYS A 162 -14.03 2.02 -13.43
N PHE A 163 -13.00 2.85 -13.41
CA PHE A 163 -11.60 2.44 -13.56
C PHE A 163 -10.83 2.63 -12.25
N GLY A 164 -10.06 1.61 -11.86
CA GLY A 164 -9.26 1.64 -10.63
C GLY A 164 -10.14 1.76 -9.38
N VAL A 165 -11.17 0.90 -9.30
CA VAL A 165 -12.22 1.02 -8.26
C VAL A 165 -11.66 0.92 -6.84
N GLY A 166 -10.64 0.08 -6.60
CA GLY A 166 -10.19 -0.23 -5.26
C GLY A 166 -11.38 -0.63 -4.38
N GLN A 167 -11.54 0.03 -3.24
CA GLN A 167 -12.61 -0.26 -2.27
C GLN A 167 -13.60 0.91 -2.09
N GLU A 168 -13.82 1.70 -3.14
CA GLU A 168 -14.73 2.83 -3.04
C GLU A 168 -16.21 2.43 -2.97
N ARG A 169 -17.03 3.28 -2.32
CA ARG A 169 -18.47 3.02 -2.13
C ARG A 169 -19.36 3.48 -3.30
N LEU A 170 -18.77 4.08 -4.33
CA LEU A 170 -19.48 4.69 -5.46
C LEU A 170 -20.28 3.69 -6.29
N PRO A 171 -19.75 2.49 -6.64
CA PRO A 171 -20.52 1.47 -7.33
C PRO A 171 -21.84 1.12 -6.63
N ALA A 172 -21.79 0.90 -5.31
CA ALA A 172 -22.96 0.61 -4.49
C ALA A 172 -23.95 1.79 -4.47
N LEU A 173 -23.45 3.02 -4.34
CA LEU A 173 -24.29 4.22 -4.37
C LEU A 173 -25.01 4.39 -5.71
N PHE A 174 -24.30 4.27 -6.82
CA PHE A 174 -24.87 4.47 -8.15
C PHE A 174 -25.86 3.34 -8.50
N ALA A 175 -25.56 2.10 -8.10
CA ALA A 175 -26.50 0.99 -8.17
C ALA A 175 -27.78 1.25 -7.37
N SER A 176 -27.69 1.91 -6.20
CA SER A 176 -28.88 2.27 -5.40
C SER A 176 -29.80 3.28 -6.11
N TYR A 177 -29.28 4.01 -7.10
CA TYR A 177 -30.05 4.89 -8.00
C TYR A 177 -30.59 4.16 -9.23
N GLY A 178 -30.40 2.84 -9.30
CA GLY A 178 -30.83 1.99 -10.40
C GLY A 178 -29.89 2.00 -11.61
N CYS A 179 -28.65 2.47 -11.46
CA CYS A 179 -27.64 2.36 -12.52
C CYS A 179 -27.07 0.93 -12.59
N ASP A 180 -26.65 0.51 -13.77
CA ASP A 180 -25.90 -0.74 -13.97
C ASP A 180 -24.41 -0.41 -14.08
N ILE A 181 -23.61 -0.96 -13.18
CA ILE A 181 -22.20 -0.62 -12.98
C ILE A 181 -21.30 -1.78 -13.35
N ILE A 182 -20.28 -1.47 -14.15
CA ILE A 182 -19.09 -2.31 -14.29
C ILE A 182 -17.96 -1.63 -13.54
N ALA A 183 -17.51 -2.26 -12.46
CA ALA A 183 -16.32 -1.84 -11.73
C ALA A 183 -15.09 -2.56 -12.27
N THR A 184 -14.00 -1.84 -12.47
CA THR A 184 -12.76 -2.43 -12.95
C THR A 184 -11.57 -2.06 -12.08
N ASP A 185 -10.65 -3.01 -11.96
CA ASP A 185 -9.35 -2.83 -11.33
C ASP A 185 -8.25 -3.46 -12.18
N ALA A 186 -7.00 -3.16 -11.89
CA ALA A 186 -5.88 -3.70 -12.62
C ALA A 186 -5.82 -5.23 -12.46
N PRO A 187 -5.36 -5.98 -13.48
CA PRO A 187 -5.03 -7.40 -13.33
C PRO A 187 -4.07 -7.63 -12.14
N PRO A 188 -4.19 -8.76 -11.41
CA PRO A 188 -3.37 -9.05 -10.23
C PRO A 188 -1.86 -8.95 -10.50
N GLU A 189 -1.41 -9.32 -11.70
CA GLU A 189 0.00 -9.24 -12.10
C GLU A 189 0.51 -7.79 -12.14
N ILE A 190 -0.36 -6.85 -12.55
CA ILE A 190 -0.07 -5.41 -12.58
C ILE A 190 -0.21 -4.81 -11.18
N GLY A 191 -1.23 -5.23 -10.40
CA GLY A 191 -1.45 -4.75 -9.04
C GLY A 191 -0.32 -5.12 -8.07
N VAL A 192 0.21 -6.34 -8.18
CA VAL A 192 1.36 -6.80 -7.37
C VAL A 192 2.64 -6.05 -7.75
N ALA A 193 2.89 -5.85 -9.05
CA ALA A 193 4.10 -5.15 -9.51
C ALA A 193 4.19 -3.70 -9.03
N ASN A 194 3.06 -3.05 -8.77
CA ASN A 194 2.98 -1.65 -8.31
C ASN A 194 2.74 -1.50 -6.79
N GLY A 195 2.68 -2.60 -6.04
CA GLY A 195 2.52 -2.58 -4.58
C GLY A 195 1.09 -2.30 -4.07
N TRP A 196 0.07 -2.23 -4.94
CA TRP A 196 -1.31 -1.92 -4.53
C TRP A 196 -1.97 -3.04 -3.71
N ALA A 197 -1.51 -4.27 -3.90
CA ALA A 197 -1.95 -5.42 -3.11
C ALA A 197 -1.54 -5.31 -1.62
N GLU A 198 -0.46 -4.58 -1.32
CA GLU A 198 0.05 -4.41 0.06
C GLU A 198 -0.60 -3.21 0.78
N THR A 199 -1.13 -2.24 0.03
CA THR A 199 -1.74 -1.01 0.56
C THR A 199 -3.27 -1.06 0.67
N GLY A 200 -3.91 -2.16 0.24
CA GLY A 200 -5.37 -2.29 0.23
C GLY A 200 -6.06 -1.35 -0.76
N GLN A 201 -5.32 -0.85 -1.75
CA GLN A 201 -5.81 0.09 -2.77
C GLN A 201 -6.34 -0.62 -4.04
N HIS A 202 -6.39 -1.95 -4.00
CA HIS A 202 -6.81 -2.81 -5.10
C HIS A 202 -7.95 -3.71 -4.62
N SER A 203 -9.02 -3.83 -5.39
CA SER A 203 -10.05 -4.85 -5.16
C SER A 203 -9.83 -6.05 -6.06
N ASN A 204 -9.82 -7.23 -5.44
CA ASN A 204 -9.70 -8.50 -6.15
C ASN A 204 -11.07 -9.14 -6.42
N ALA A 205 -12.14 -8.62 -5.83
CA ALA A 205 -13.45 -9.26 -5.84
C ALA A 205 -14.62 -8.28 -5.70
N LEU A 206 -15.73 -8.62 -6.37
CA LEU A 206 -17.02 -7.94 -6.25
C LEU A 206 -17.49 -7.80 -4.78
N GLU A 207 -17.12 -8.75 -3.93
CA GLU A 207 -17.46 -8.77 -2.50
C GLU A 207 -16.89 -7.55 -1.74
N GLU A 208 -15.70 -7.08 -2.12
CA GLU A 208 -15.04 -5.93 -1.48
C GLU A 208 -15.76 -4.60 -1.78
N LEU A 209 -16.61 -4.59 -2.82
CA LEU A 209 -17.40 -3.43 -3.22
C LEU A 209 -18.79 -3.40 -2.56
N ARG A 210 -19.16 -4.46 -1.80
CA ARG A 210 -20.46 -4.52 -1.13
C ARG A 210 -20.57 -3.47 -0.04
N CYS A 211 -21.70 -2.79 -0.02
CA CYS A 211 -22.04 -1.85 1.03
C CYS A 211 -23.52 -1.98 1.41
N GLY A 212 -23.81 -2.94 2.30
CA GLY A 212 -25.17 -3.24 2.77
C GLY A 212 -25.88 -2.09 3.49
N GLU A 213 -25.13 -1.05 3.89
CA GLU A 213 -25.69 0.19 4.44
C GLU A 213 -26.31 1.09 3.36
N ILE A 214 -25.96 0.89 2.09
CA ILE A 214 -26.38 1.72 0.94
C ILE A 214 -27.43 1.01 0.08
N ILE A 215 -27.20 -0.27 -0.22
CA ILE A 215 -28.02 -1.07 -1.13
C ILE A 215 -28.10 -2.50 -0.62
N ASP A 216 -29.24 -3.17 -0.80
CA ASP A 216 -29.37 -4.57 -0.46
C ASP A 216 -28.54 -5.47 -1.40
N ASP A 217 -28.07 -6.60 -0.88
CA ASP A 217 -27.18 -7.49 -1.62
C ASP A 217 -27.79 -8.02 -2.92
N ALA A 218 -29.12 -8.24 -2.95
CA ALA A 218 -29.80 -8.78 -4.11
C ALA A 218 -29.88 -7.75 -5.25
N GLU A 219 -30.16 -6.49 -4.95
CA GLU A 219 -30.09 -5.41 -5.94
C GLU A 219 -28.64 -5.06 -6.32
N PHE A 220 -27.69 -5.16 -5.39
CA PHE A 220 -26.27 -5.01 -5.71
C PHE A 220 -25.83 -6.05 -6.74
N ASP A 221 -26.12 -7.32 -6.53
CA ASP A 221 -25.74 -8.43 -7.42
C ASP A 221 -26.35 -8.31 -8.83
N ARG A 222 -27.54 -7.69 -8.92
CA ARG A 222 -28.19 -7.44 -10.21
C ARG A 222 -27.55 -6.31 -11.01
N ARG A 223 -26.92 -5.36 -10.32
CA ARG A 223 -26.53 -4.07 -10.90
C ARG A 223 -25.04 -3.87 -10.98
N VAL A 224 -24.25 -4.51 -10.13
CA VAL A 224 -22.81 -4.33 -10.06
C VAL A 224 -22.11 -5.60 -10.50
N SER A 225 -21.17 -5.45 -11.42
CA SER A 225 -20.25 -6.49 -11.83
C SER A 225 -18.82 -5.99 -11.70
N HIS A 226 -17.89 -6.91 -11.50
CA HIS A 226 -16.46 -6.61 -11.40
C HIS A 226 -15.68 -7.37 -12.48
N GLN A 227 -14.70 -6.72 -13.10
CA GLN A 227 -13.75 -7.36 -14.01
C GLN A 227 -12.41 -6.63 -14.07
N PHE A 228 -11.34 -7.33 -14.44
CA PHE A 228 -10.04 -6.69 -14.60
C PHE A 228 -9.96 -5.87 -15.90
N CYS A 229 -9.32 -4.71 -15.81
CA CYS A 229 -9.03 -3.85 -16.96
C CYS A 229 -7.63 -3.23 -16.82
N ASP A 230 -6.80 -3.41 -17.86
CA ASP A 230 -5.60 -2.60 -18.04
C ASP A 230 -6.00 -1.25 -18.63
N MET A 231 -5.81 -0.16 -17.87
CA MET A 231 -6.14 1.20 -18.28
C MET A 231 -5.30 1.70 -19.48
N THR A 232 -4.12 1.12 -19.71
CA THR A 232 -3.29 1.42 -20.88
C THR A 232 -3.75 0.68 -22.14
N ALA A 233 -4.58 -0.35 -21.98
CA ALA A 233 -5.07 -1.22 -23.04
C ALA A 233 -6.56 -1.57 -22.84
N ILE A 234 -7.42 -0.54 -22.68
CA ILE A 234 -8.87 -0.72 -22.51
C ILE A 234 -9.44 -1.58 -23.65
N ARG A 235 -10.10 -2.67 -23.27
CA ARG A 235 -10.69 -3.67 -24.18
C ARG A 235 -11.88 -3.09 -24.95
N ASP A 236 -12.06 -3.55 -26.19
CA ASP A 236 -13.11 -3.07 -27.09
C ASP A 236 -14.54 -3.45 -26.67
N ASP A 237 -14.69 -4.44 -25.78
CA ASP A 237 -16.00 -4.84 -25.23
C ASP A 237 -16.51 -3.91 -24.12
N LEU A 238 -15.64 -3.09 -23.54
CA LEU A 238 -16.00 -2.04 -22.59
C LEU A 238 -16.52 -0.81 -23.33
N THR A 239 -17.71 -0.92 -23.91
CA THR A 239 -18.35 0.18 -24.67
C THR A 239 -19.84 0.36 -24.39
N GLY A 240 -20.37 1.50 -24.84
CA GLY A 240 -21.78 1.86 -24.72
C GLY A 240 -22.18 2.22 -23.28
N PHE A 241 -21.33 2.94 -22.56
CA PHE A 241 -21.64 3.48 -21.23
C PHE A 241 -22.21 4.89 -21.32
N ASP A 242 -23.12 5.22 -20.41
CA ASP A 242 -23.63 6.58 -20.27
C ASP A 242 -22.63 7.45 -19.49
N PHE A 243 -21.89 6.86 -18.56
CA PHE A 243 -20.84 7.56 -17.84
C PHE A 243 -19.65 6.65 -17.47
N THR A 244 -18.49 7.27 -17.26
CA THR A 244 -17.31 6.62 -16.67
C THR A 244 -16.74 7.51 -15.57
N TRP A 245 -16.02 6.90 -14.63
CA TRP A 245 -15.21 7.66 -13.71
C TRP A 245 -13.94 6.93 -13.29
N SER A 246 -13.02 7.69 -12.72
CA SER A 246 -11.89 7.17 -11.97
C SER A 246 -11.51 8.13 -10.85
N SER A 247 -11.07 7.61 -9.72
CA SER A 247 -10.72 8.40 -8.55
C SER A 247 -9.28 8.14 -8.16
N CYS A 248 -8.35 9.04 -8.51
CA CYS A 248 -6.90 8.89 -8.28
C CYS A 248 -6.39 7.50 -8.64
N CYS A 249 -6.16 7.30 -9.93
CA CYS A 249 -5.54 6.05 -10.40
C CYS A 249 -4.68 6.23 -11.65
N PHE A 250 -4.93 7.25 -12.48
CA PHE A 250 -4.23 7.40 -13.76
C PHE A 250 -2.86 8.09 -13.64
N GLU A 251 -2.55 8.62 -12.46
CA GLU A 251 -1.20 8.98 -12.01
C GLU A 251 -0.27 7.76 -11.87
N HIS A 252 -0.82 6.55 -11.80
CA HIS A 252 -0.03 5.36 -11.56
C HIS A 252 0.26 4.55 -12.83
N LEU A 253 0.04 5.14 -14.02
CA LEU A 253 0.18 4.47 -15.31
C LEU A 253 1.59 4.55 -15.90
N GLY A 254 2.59 4.85 -15.07
CA GLY A 254 4.00 4.83 -15.44
C GLY A 254 4.55 6.18 -15.89
N ASP A 255 3.81 6.96 -16.68
CA ASP A 255 4.19 8.33 -17.05
C ASP A 255 2.97 9.24 -17.30
N LEU A 256 3.22 10.55 -17.43
CA LEU A 256 2.18 11.56 -17.65
C LEU A 256 1.37 11.32 -18.95
N GLU A 257 2.01 10.86 -20.02
CA GLU A 257 1.34 10.67 -21.31
C GLU A 257 0.44 9.43 -21.28
N ALA A 258 0.85 8.37 -20.58
CA ALA A 258 0.03 7.17 -20.38
C ALA A 258 -1.31 7.51 -19.68
N GLY A 259 -1.29 8.36 -18.66
CA GLY A 259 -2.53 8.81 -18.01
C GLY A 259 -3.37 9.78 -18.84
N ILE A 260 -2.75 10.69 -19.59
CA ILE A 260 -3.46 11.54 -20.58
C ILE A 260 -4.16 10.65 -21.61
N GLN A 261 -3.45 9.66 -22.15
CA GLN A 261 -3.99 8.76 -23.17
C GLN A 261 -5.09 7.86 -22.60
N PHE A 262 -4.99 7.44 -21.33
CA PHE A 262 -6.08 6.77 -20.64
C PHE A 262 -7.34 7.64 -20.61
N VAL A 263 -7.27 8.91 -20.21
CA VAL A 263 -8.45 9.79 -20.14
C VAL A 263 -9.08 10.00 -21.53
N ILE A 264 -8.26 10.12 -22.58
CA ILE A 264 -8.76 10.20 -23.96
C ILE A 264 -9.47 8.89 -24.34
N ASN A 265 -8.82 7.75 -24.07
CA ASN A 265 -9.37 6.44 -24.41
C ASN A 265 -10.63 6.10 -23.61
N SER A 266 -10.73 6.48 -22.34
CA SER A 266 -11.92 6.26 -21.51
C SER A 266 -13.13 6.95 -22.15
N VAL A 267 -12.96 8.19 -22.62
CA VAL A 267 -14.02 8.93 -23.31
C VAL A 267 -14.36 8.27 -24.64
N GLU A 268 -13.38 8.01 -25.50
CA GLU A 268 -13.63 7.63 -26.89
C GLU A 268 -13.94 6.16 -27.13
N LYS A 269 -13.43 5.26 -26.30
CA LYS A 269 -13.69 3.83 -26.46
C LYS A 269 -14.95 3.39 -25.71
N THR A 270 -15.25 4.04 -24.58
CA THR A 270 -16.22 3.47 -23.63
C THR A 270 -17.57 4.17 -23.64
N LEU A 271 -17.60 5.51 -23.80
CA LEU A 271 -18.84 6.28 -23.69
C LEU A 271 -19.72 6.20 -24.94
N LYS A 272 -21.04 6.30 -24.80
CA LYS A 272 -21.92 6.67 -25.91
C LYS A 272 -21.69 8.14 -26.29
N PRO A 273 -22.02 8.58 -27.52
CA PRO A 273 -22.12 10.00 -27.83
C PRO A 273 -22.99 10.73 -26.78
N GLY A 274 -22.48 11.83 -26.25
CA GLY A 274 -23.13 12.59 -25.16
C GLY A 274 -22.92 12.02 -23.75
N GLY A 275 -22.27 10.87 -23.60
CA GLY A 275 -21.89 10.32 -22.30
C GLY A 275 -20.85 11.19 -21.57
N VAL A 276 -20.69 10.97 -20.26
CA VAL A 276 -19.84 11.82 -19.40
C VAL A 276 -18.77 11.03 -18.68
N ALA A 277 -17.52 11.51 -18.74
CA ALA A 277 -16.42 11.03 -17.92
C ALA A 277 -16.13 12.03 -16.78
N VAL A 278 -15.93 11.52 -15.57
CA VAL A 278 -15.42 12.31 -14.44
C VAL A 278 -14.19 11.65 -13.84
N HIS A 279 -13.05 12.32 -13.90
CA HIS A 279 -11.77 11.75 -13.48
C HIS A 279 -11.09 12.66 -12.45
N THR A 280 -10.43 12.07 -11.45
CA THR A 280 -9.55 12.81 -10.54
C THR A 280 -8.13 12.25 -10.50
N THR A 281 -7.14 13.08 -10.16
CA THR A 281 -5.72 12.70 -10.06
C THR A 281 -4.89 13.69 -9.22
N GLU A 282 -3.63 13.35 -8.96
CA GLU A 282 -2.59 14.17 -8.36
C GLU A 282 -2.27 15.41 -9.20
N TYR A 283 -2.39 16.56 -8.56
CA TYR A 283 -2.10 17.86 -9.12
C TYR A 283 -0.99 18.57 -8.37
N ASN A 284 0.01 19.08 -9.09
CA ASN A 284 1.14 19.82 -8.57
C ASN A 284 0.73 21.27 -8.24
N LEU A 285 0.86 21.67 -6.98
CA LEU A 285 0.47 23.00 -6.51
C LEU A 285 1.60 24.04 -6.56
N LEU A 286 2.85 23.62 -6.72
CA LEU A 286 4.01 24.52 -6.58
C LEU A 286 4.63 24.92 -7.92
N SER A 287 4.57 24.03 -8.91
CA SER A 287 5.37 24.16 -10.11
C SER A 287 4.57 23.81 -11.35
N ASN A 288 4.79 24.60 -12.41
CA ASN A 288 4.31 24.28 -13.76
C ASN A 288 5.43 23.75 -14.68
N ASP A 289 6.62 23.49 -14.12
CA ASP A 289 7.81 23.01 -14.83
C ASP A 289 8.33 21.70 -14.24
N GLU A 290 8.81 21.73 -13.00
CA GLU A 290 9.26 20.57 -12.23
C GLU A 290 8.09 19.73 -11.72
N THR A 291 8.13 18.42 -11.96
CA THR A 291 7.18 17.43 -11.43
C THR A 291 7.74 16.01 -11.58
N LEU A 292 7.11 15.02 -10.94
CA LEU A 292 7.35 13.61 -11.24
C LEU A 292 6.68 13.24 -12.56
N THR A 293 7.47 13.05 -13.62
CA THR A 293 6.96 12.78 -14.98
C THR A 293 6.84 11.30 -15.31
N SER A 294 7.48 10.44 -14.53
CA SER A 294 7.50 8.98 -14.72
C SER A 294 7.79 8.26 -13.40
N GLY A 295 7.32 7.03 -13.26
CA GLY A 295 7.52 6.18 -12.10
C GLY A 295 6.21 5.53 -11.63
N PRO A 296 6.18 4.98 -10.40
CA PRO A 296 4.96 4.37 -9.84
C PRO A 296 3.85 5.39 -9.58
N THR A 297 4.18 6.69 -9.53
CA THR A 297 3.22 7.78 -9.40
C THR A 297 3.79 9.00 -10.10
N VAL A 298 2.98 9.65 -10.93
CA VAL A 298 3.26 10.95 -11.53
C VAL A 298 2.40 12.04 -10.90
N ILE A 299 2.78 13.30 -11.08
CA ILE A 299 2.01 14.44 -10.55
C ILE A 299 1.77 15.40 -11.71
N TYR A 300 0.52 15.66 -12.06
CA TYR A 300 0.17 16.51 -13.19
C TYR A 300 0.34 17.98 -12.86
N ARG A 301 0.98 18.73 -13.76
CA ARG A 301 1.09 20.18 -13.68
C ARG A 301 -0.11 20.83 -14.36
N LYS A 302 -0.28 22.14 -14.15
CA LYS A 302 -1.28 22.94 -14.86
C LYS A 302 -1.20 22.76 -16.39
N ARG A 303 0.01 22.80 -16.96
CA ARG A 303 0.23 22.65 -18.41
C ARG A 303 -0.17 21.28 -18.94
N ASP A 304 0.00 20.22 -18.14
CA ASP A 304 -0.32 18.86 -18.55
C ASP A 304 -1.85 18.69 -18.60
N ILE A 305 -2.55 19.24 -17.61
CA ILE A 305 -4.02 19.26 -17.56
C ILE A 305 -4.61 20.14 -18.66
N GLU A 306 -4.02 21.31 -18.93
CA GLU A 306 -4.43 22.20 -20.01
C GLU A 306 -4.20 21.57 -21.39
N ASP A 307 -3.09 20.84 -21.56
CA ASP A 307 -2.80 20.09 -22.78
C ASP A 307 -3.82 18.95 -22.98
N LEU A 308 -4.11 18.14 -21.96
CA LEU A 308 -5.17 17.13 -22.01
C LEU A 308 -6.51 17.73 -22.42
N ALA A 309 -6.92 18.83 -21.78
CA ALA A 309 -8.17 19.51 -22.10
C ALA A 309 -8.18 20.05 -23.55
N SER A 310 -7.04 20.58 -24.02
CA SER A 310 -6.86 21.04 -25.39
C SER A 310 -7.01 19.89 -26.40
N ARG A 311 -6.34 18.76 -26.15
CA ARG A 311 -6.43 17.56 -27.00
C ARG A 311 -7.86 17.02 -27.07
N LEU A 312 -8.57 16.92 -25.94
CA LEU A 312 -9.97 16.47 -25.91
C LEU A 312 -10.90 17.42 -26.68
N ARG A 313 -10.72 18.74 -26.52
CA ARG A 313 -11.50 19.76 -27.25
C ARG A 313 -11.21 19.73 -28.76
N ALA A 314 -9.96 19.55 -29.17
CA ALA A 314 -9.57 19.41 -30.57
C ALA A 314 -10.22 18.17 -31.23
N ARG A 315 -10.56 17.15 -30.43
CA ARG A 315 -11.30 15.95 -30.83
C ARG A 315 -12.82 16.14 -30.80
N GLY A 316 -13.29 17.34 -30.50
CA GLY A 316 -14.71 17.73 -30.51
C GLY A 316 -15.47 17.46 -29.20
N HIS A 317 -14.79 17.00 -28.16
CA HIS A 317 -15.41 16.79 -26.84
C HIS A 317 -15.54 18.11 -26.07
N ASP A 318 -16.54 18.18 -25.20
CA ASP A 318 -16.70 19.29 -24.27
C ASP A 318 -15.97 18.99 -22.97
N VAL A 319 -15.14 19.90 -22.51
CA VAL A 319 -14.38 19.78 -21.25
C VAL A 319 -14.72 20.99 -20.41
N GLN A 320 -15.26 20.75 -19.22
CA GLN A 320 -15.61 21.85 -18.31
C GLN A 320 -14.38 22.73 -18.00
N PRO A 321 -14.59 24.02 -17.68
CA PRO A 321 -13.49 24.92 -17.33
C PRO A 321 -12.63 24.37 -16.20
N ILE A 322 -11.30 24.45 -16.37
CA ILE A 322 -10.35 24.07 -15.32
C ILE A 322 -10.14 25.28 -14.42
N ILE A 323 -10.68 25.24 -13.21
CA ILE A 323 -10.65 26.34 -12.25
C ILE A 323 -9.87 25.90 -11.00
N ILE A 324 -8.70 26.49 -10.77
CA ILE A 324 -7.92 26.20 -9.56
C ILE A 324 -8.53 26.97 -8.39
N ALA A 325 -8.79 26.26 -7.29
CA ALA A 325 -9.33 26.85 -6.08
C ALA A 325 -8.35 27.86 -5.46
N PRO A 326 -8.84 28.99 -4.93
CA PRO A 326 -8.03 29.87 -4.09
C PRO A 326 -7.71 29.21 -2.74
N ASN A 327 -6.72 29.76 -2.03
CA ASN A 327 -6.40 29.36 -0.66
C ASN A 327 -7.08 30.34 0.31
N ASP A 328 -8.37 30.15 0.56
CA ASP A 328 -9.19 31.10 1.31
C ASP A 328 -9.25 30.79 2.82
N TYR A 329 -8.95 29.54 3.22
CA TYR A 329 -9.02 29.11 4.61
C TYR A 329 -7.64 28.76 5.17
N PRO A 330 -7.40 28.90 6.49
CA PRO A 330 -6.13 28.50 7.11
C PRO A 330 -5.73 27.05 6.80
N LEU A 331 -6.70 26.14 6.71
CA LEU A 331 -6.47 24.74 6.37
C LEU A 331 -5.99 24.52 4.92
N ASP A 332 -6.23 25.46 4.00
CA ASP A 332 -5.67 25.39 2.64
C ASP A 332 -4.15 25.61 2.64
N PHE A 333 -3.56 26.14 3.72
CA PHE A 333 -2.11 26.30 3.85
C PHE A 333 -1.42 25.13 4.56
N HIS A 334 -2.20 24.18 5.09
CA HIS A 334 -1.64 22.97 5.69
C HIS A 334 -1.19 22.01 4.59
N VAL A 335 0.04 21.52 4.69
CA VAL A 335 0.59 20.45 3.85
C VAL A 335 0.93 19.29 4.76
N ASP A 336 0.19 18.19 4.64
CA ASP A 336 0.46 16.96 5.38
C ASP A 336 1.74 16.32 4.82
N ALA A 337 2.66 15.94 5.70
CA ALA A 337 3.97 15.42 5.31
C ALA A 337 4.33 14.24 6.22
N PRO A 338 5.19 13.31 5.78
CA PRO A 338 5.62 12.19 6.62
C PRO A 338 6.16 12.64 7.99
N PRO A 339 5.72 12.02 9.09
CA PRO A 339 4.66 11.01 9.17
C PRO A 339 3.27 11.63 8.99
N TYR A 340 2.52 11.13 8.00
CA TYR A 340 1.21 11.69 7.66
C TYR A 340 0.21 11.55 8.81
N ILE A 341 -0.54 12.61 9.07
CA ILE A 341 -1.58 12.61 10.13
C ILE A 341 -2.93 12.12 9.63
N GLY A 342 -3.17 12.13 8.31
CA GLY A 342 -4.39 11.64 7.68
C GLY A 342 -5.63 12.52 7.85
N ASN A 343 -5.66 13.43 8.83
CA ASN A 343 -6.70 14.45 8.95
C ASN A 343 -6.17 15.68 9.71
N PRO A 344 -6.11 16.88 9.08
CA PRO A 344 -6.50 17.18 7.70
C PRO A 344 -5.47 16.70 6.68
N HIS A 345 -5.93 16.23 5.52
CA HIS A 345 -5.13 15.68 4.42
C HIS A 345 -5.66 16.15 3.06
N LEU A 346 -5.81 17.48 2.87
CA LEU A 346 -6.24 18.06 1.60
C LEU A 346 -5.07 18.27 0.64
N LYS A 347 -3.92 18.66 1.19
CA LYS A 347 -2.66 18.85 0.47
C LYS A 347 -1.59 18.05 1.18
N LEU A 348 -0.72 17.42 0.40
CA LEU A 348 0.32 16.56 0.94
C LEU A 348 1.67 16.77 0.25
N ARG A 349 2.73 16.40 0.93
CA ARG A 349 4.08 16.26 0.38
C ARG A 349 4.18 14.92 -0.36
N LEU A 350 4.40 14.94 -1.66
CA LEU A 350 4.75 13.76 -2.45
C LEU A 350 6.12 13.99 -3.09
N ALA A 351 7.12 13.21 -2.67
CA ALA A 351 8.54 13.49 -2.95
C ALA A 351 8.87 14.96 -2.60
N GLU A 352 9.54 15.71 -3.49
CA GLU A 352 9.77 17.15 -3.30
C GLU A 352 8.55 18.05 -3.54
N HIS A 353 7.43 17.53 -4.07
CA HIS A 353 6.30 18.36 -4.50
C HIS A 353 5.19 18.47 -3.44
N THR A 354 4.45 19.58 -3.48
CA THR A 354 3.16 19.67 -2.77
C THR A 354 2.06 19.41 -3.77
N ALA A 355 1.22 18.42 -3.45
CA ALA A 355 0.15 17.96 -4.32
C ALA A 355 -1.22 18.03 -3.64
N THR A 356 -2.27 18.07 -4.46
CA THR A 356 -3.67 17.87 -4.06
C THR A 356 -4.41 17.14 -5.18
N SER A 357 -5.72 16.93 -5.07
CA SER A 357 -6.52 16.36 -6.15
C SER A 357 -6.98 17.44 -7.12
N ILE A 358 -6.98 17.13 -8.41
CA ILE A 358 -7.74 17.86 -9.43
C ILE A 358 -8.76 16.93 -10.08
N GLY A 359 -9.93 17.46 -10.43
CA GLY A 359 -11.02 16.79 -11.11
C GLY A 359 -11.28 17.36 -12.50
N LEU A 360 -11.67 16.47 -13.41
CA LEU A 360 -11.96 16.75 -14.81
C LEU A 360 -13.36 16.22 -15.14
N VAL A 361 -14.15 17.02 -15.87
CA VAL A 361 -15.48 16.61 -16.35
C VAL A 361 -15.51 16.78 -17.86
N ILE A 362 -15.70 15.67 -18.56
CA ILE A 362 -15.65 15.59 -20.01
C ILE A 362 -16.96 15.02 -20.53
N ARG A 363 -17.58 15.68 -21.50
CA ARG A 363 -18.73 15.14 -22.24
C ARG A 363 -18.29 14.75 -23.64
N ARG A 364 -18.51 13.48 -23.98
CA ARG A 364 -18.23 12.94 -25.31
C ARG A 364 -19.06 13.68 -26.36
N SER A 365 -18.44 13.95 -27.50
CA SER A 365 -19.11 14.56 -28.66
C SER A 365 -20.32 13.75 -29.12
N MET A 366 -21.32 14.44 -29.69
CA MET A 366 -22.47 13.80 -30.35
C MET A 366 -22.16 13.30 -31.76
N ASN A 367 -21.01 13.71 -32.30
CA ASN A 367 -20.56 13.43 -33.66
C ASN A 367 -19.93 12.05 -33.80
#